data_AF-A0A933UCU9-F1
#
_entry.id   AF-A0A933UCU9-F1
#
_cell.length_a   1.000
_cell.length_b   1.000
_cell.length_c   1.000
_cell.angle_alpha   90.00
_cell.angle_beta   90.00
_cell.angle_gamma   90.00
#
_symmetry.space_group_name_H-M   'P 1'
#
loop_
_entity.id
_entity.type
_entity.pdbx_description
1 polymer ?
#
loop_
_entity_poly.entity_id
_entity_poly.type
_entity_poly.pdbx_seq_one_letter_code
_entity_poly.pdbx_strand_id
1 'polypeptide(L)'
;SMSVDADGKILGLYTNGKTQELGQMGIANFVNPEGLQMVGNNLFAQSVNSGAANLGVAQVGGAGSVVGGSLENSNVDTAEQFVALIQAQRGFQANARVITAENEVLRDTVNLI
;
A
#
# COMPACT_ATOMS: atom_id res chain seq x y z
N SER A 1 24.05 11.70 19.82
CA SER A 1 23.41 11.14 18.60
C SER A 1 22.09 10.51 19.00
N MET A 2 21.22 10.20 18.04
CA MET A 2 19.92 9.57 18.28
C MET A 2 19.78 8.32 17.41
N SER A 3 19.28 7.24 17.98
CA SER A 3 19.01 5.98 17.27
C SER A 3 17.65 5.43 17.69
N VAL A 4 17.07 4.57 16.86
CA VAL A 4 15.81 3.87 17.15
C VAL A 4 16.08 2.38 17.15
N ASP A 5 15.66 1.70 18.21
CA ASP A 5 15.84 0.26 18.38
C ASP A 5 14.67 -0.53 17.77
N ALA A 6 14.81 -1.87 17.69
CA ALA A 6 13.82 -2.80 17.14
C ALA A 6 12.45 -2.74 17.85
N ASP A 7 12.46 -2.38 19.13
CA ASP A 7 11.28 -2.17 19.97
C ASP A 7 10.58 -0.83 19.74
N GLY A 8 11.06 -0.01 18.78
CA GLY A 8 10.55 1.33 18.51
C GLY A 8 10.96 2.38 19.57
N LYS A 9 11.92 2.05 20.42
CA LYS A 9 12.47 2.94 21.45
C LYS A 9 13.47 3.91 20.85
N ILE A 10 13.31 5.18 21.18
CA ILE A 10 14.20 6.27 20.76
C ILE A 10 15.30 6.42 21.82
N LEU A 11 16.53 6.16 21.44
CA LEU A 11 17.71 6.21 22.31
C LEU A 11 18.53 7.47 21.99
N GLY A 12 18.81 8.27 23.02
CA GLY A 12 19.68 9.43 22.94
C GLY A 12 21.04 9.16 23.59
N LEU A 13 22.13 9.34 22.84
CA LEU A 13 23.50 9.31 23.36
C LEU A 13 23.93 10.73 23.74
N TYR A 14 24.18 10.93 25.03
CA TYR A 14 24.60 12.21 25.62
C TYR A 14 26.12 12.36 25.67
N THR A 15 26.59 13.60 25.86
CA THR A 15 28.01 13.94 25.93
C THR A 15 28.75 13.30 27.11
N ASN A 16 28.03 12.83 28.13
CA ASN A 16 28.56 12.07 29.26
C ASN A 16 28.71 10.56 28.96
N GLY A 17 28.50 10.12 27.72
CA GLY A 17 28.59 8.73 27.30
C GLY A 17 27.42 7.85 27.73
N LYS A 18 26.39 8.40 28.40
CA LYS A 18 25.20 7.65 28.77
C LYS A 18 24.19 7.65 27.63
N THR A 19 23.61 6.49 27.39
CA THR A 19 22.44 6.32 26.54
C THR A 19 21.19 6.36 27.42
N GLN A 20 20.22 7.19 27.05
CA GLN A 20 18.94 7.26 27.73
C GLN A 20 17.80 7.05 26.73
N GLU A 21 16.76 6.34 27.17
CA GLU A 21 15.50 6.23 26.43
C GLU A 21 14.75 7.56 26.51
N LEU A 22 14.46 8.15 25.36
CA LEU A 22 13.75 9.43 25.21
C LEU A 22 12.25 9.23 25.05
N GLY A 23 11.84 8.05 24.58
CA GLY A 23 10.45 7.68 24.37
C GLY A 23 10.33 6.42 23.51
N GLN A 24 9.08 5.99 23.30
CA GLN A 24 8.77 4.81 22.49
C GLN A 24 7.65 5.14 21.51
N MET A 25 7.79 4.67 20.27
CA MET A 25 6.76 4.80 19.25
C MET A 25 5.64 3.78 19.50
N GLY A 26 4.39 4.26 19.46
CA GLY A 26 3.22 3.40 19.46
C GLY A 26 2.94 2.87 18.05
N ILE A 27 2.63 1.58 17.94
CA ILE A 27 2.20 0.94 16.70
C ILE A 27 0.71 0.62 16.80
N ALA A 28 -0.06 1.02 15.79
CA ALA A 28 -1.46 0.65 15.66
C ALA A 28 -1.59 -0.57 14.73
N ASN A 29 -2.11 -1.67 15.25
CA ASN A 29 -2.46 -2.84 14.44
C ASN A 29 -3.97 -2.88 14.19
N PHE A 30 -4.38 -3.34 13.01
CA PHE A 30 -5.79 -3.48 12.64
C PHE A 30 -6.09 -4.93 12.31
N VAL A 31 -7.28 -5.40 12.66
CA VAL A 31 -7.69 -6.79 12.39
C VAL A 31 -7.75 -7.05 10.89
N ASN A 32 -8.16 -6.06 10.11
CA ASN A 32 -8.22 -6.13 8.65
C ASN A 32 -7.55 -4.90 8.00
N PRO A 33 -6.26 -5.00 7.62
CA PRO A 33 -5.54 -3.90 6.95
C PRO A 33 -6.16 -3.49 5.60
N GLU A 34 -6.67 -4.44 4.82
CA GLU A 34 -7.33 -4.17 3.53
C GLU A 34 -8.65 -3.39 3.69
N GLY A 35 -9.21 -3.39 4.90
CA GLY A 35 -10.38 -2.60 5.23
C GLY A 35 -10.06 -1.14 5.52
N LEU A 36 -8.80 -0.72 5.59
CA LEU A 36 -8.44 0.66 5.88
C LEU A 36 -8.85 1.60 4.74
N GLN A 37 -9.33 2.77 5.10
CA GLN A 37 -9.69 3.78 4.12
C GLN A 37 -8.45 4.61 3.77
N MET A 38 -8.03 4.60 2.51
CA MET A 38 -6.98 5.48 2.03
C MET A 38 -7.46 6.94 2.05
N VAL A 39 -6.75 7.81 2.78
CA VAL A 39 -7.05 9.25 2.88
C VAL A 39 -6.07 10.11 2.07
N GLY A 40 -5.16 9.48 1.33
CA GLY A 40 -4.18 10.13 0.45
C GLY A 40 -2.78 10.24 1.09
N ASN A 41 -1.76 10.59 0.30
CA ASN A 41 -0.36 10.73 0.75
C ASN A 41 0.17 9.52 1.56
N ASN A 42 -0.20 8.29 1.18
CA ASN A 42 0.12 7.05 1.89
C ASN A 42 -0.42 6.99 3.33
N LEU A 43 -1.37 7.85 3.68
CA LEU A 43 -2.06 7.83 4.96
C LEU A 43 -3.35 7.01 4.84
N PHE A 44 -3.61 6.28 5.91
CA PHE A 44 -4.78 5.42 6.06
C PHE A 44 -5.56 5.82 7.29
N ALA A 45 -6.88 5.83 7.17
CA ALA A 45 -7.81 6.05 8.26
C ALA A 45 -8.55 4.77 8.61
N GLN A 46 -8.89 4.65 9.89
CA GLN A 46 -9.74 3.58 10.38
C GLN A 46 -11.11 3.63 9.69
N SER A 47 -11.61 2.47 9.27
CA SER A 47 -12.97 2.30 8.76
C SER A 47 -13.74 1.26 9.59
N VAL A 48 -15.04 1.11 9.30
CA VAL A 48 -15.85 0.04 9.90
C VAL A 48 -15.31 -1.35 9.52
N ASN A 49 -14.79 -1.50 8.29
CA ASN A 49 -14.28 -2.78 7.78
C ASN A 49 -12.88 -3.12 8.29
N SER A 50 -12.08 -2.14 8.73
CA SER A 50 -10.75 -2.39 9.31
C SER A 50 -10.80 -2.86 10.77
N GLY A 51 -11.92 -2.58 11.46
CA GLY A 51 -12.02 -2.71 12.91
C GLY A 51 -11.33 -1.56 13.65
N ALA A 52 -11.27 -1.65 14.98
CA ALA A 52 -10.62 -0.67 15.83
C ALA A 52 -9.09 -0.78 15.79
N ALA A 53 -8.41 0.35 15.95
CA ALA A 53 -6.96 0.39 16.10
C ALA A 53 -6.54 -0.25 17.43
N ASN A 54 -5.79 -1.34 17.37
CA ASN A 54 -5.15 -1.96 18.53
C ASN A 54 -3.78 -1.31 18.72
N LEU A 55 -3.70 -0.37 19.66
CA LEU A 55 -2.45 0.30 20.00
C LEU A 55 -1.56 -0.63 20.84
N GLY A 56 -0.29 -0.72 20.45
CA GLY A 56 0.71 -1.51 21.14
C GLY A 56 2.12 -0.97 20.88
N VAL A 57 3.11 -1.79 21.23
CA VAL A 57 4.52 -1.53 20.97
C VAL A 57 5.03 -2.50 19.92
N ALA A 58 6.17 -2.18 19.29
CA ALA A 58 6.81 -3.07 18.33
C ALA A 58 7.07 -4.47 18.94
N GLN A 59 7.06 -5.50 18.08
CA GLN A 59 7.25 -6.91 18.45
C GLN A 59 6.20 -7.52 19.40
N VAL A 60 5.17 -6.77 19.83
CA VAL A 60 4.12 -7.24 20.74
C VAL A 60 2.77 -7.29 20.03
N GLY A 61 1.97 -8.32 20.32
CA GLY A 61 0.58 -8.39 19.81
C GLY A 61 0.47 -8.51 18.30
N GLY A 62 1.47 -9.10 17.64
CA GLY A 62 1.53 -9.26 16.18
C GLY A 62 2.07 -8.04 15.43
N ALA A 63 2.48 -6.98 16.14
CA ALA A 63 3.21 -5.87 15.54
C ALA A 63 4.63 -6.32 15.11
N GLY A 64 5.08 -5.87 13.94
CA GLY A 64 6.43 -6.13 13.45
C GLY A 64 7.52 -5.42 14.27
N SER A 65 8.78 -5.62 13.89
CA SER A 65 9.92 -4.86 14.42
C SER A 65 10.08 -3.52 13.70
N VAL A 66 10.59 -2.52 14.42
CA VAL A 66 11.00 -1.24 13.82
C VAL A 66 12.45 -1.34 13.35
N VAL A 67 12.79 -0.72 12.21
CA VAL A 67 14.19 -0.60 11.78
C VAL A 67 14.54 0.88 11.68
N GLY A 68 15.33 1.36 12.64
CA GLY A 68 15.80 2.75 12.68
C GLY A 68 16.75 3.07 11.51
N GLY A 69 16.57 4.23 10.89
CA GLY A 69 17.46 4.71 9.81
C GLY A 69 17.28 4.00 8.47
N SER A 70 16.24 3.19 8.31
CA SER A 70 15.84 2.56 7.04
C SER A 70 14.56 3.22 6.50
N LEU A 71 14.42 3.27 5.17
CA LEU A 71 13.19 3.69 4.51
C LEU A 71 12.56 2.48 3.83
N GLU A 72 11.26 2.25 4.06
CA GLU A 72 10.52 1.17 3.43
C GLU A 72 10.28 1.51 1.95
N ASN A 73 10.88 0.71 1.06
CA ASN A 73 10.70 0.87 -0.37
C ASN A 73 9.33 0.33 -0.80
N SER A 74 8.80 0.88 -1.89
CA SER A 74 7.57 0.37 -2.49
C SER A 74 7.75 -1.10 -2.88
N ASN A 75 6.75 -1.92 -2.59
CA ASN A 75 6.69 -3.33 -2.98
C ASN A 75 6.34 -3.54 -4.46
N VAL A 76 6.27 -2.48 -5.26
CA VAL A 76 5.81 -2.52 -6.64
C VAL A 76 6.96 -2.73 -7.62
N ASP A 77 6.88 -3.78 -8.43
CA ASP A 77 7.76 -3.92 -9.60
C ASP A 77 7.16 -3.12 -10.76
N THR A 78 7.86 -2.05 -11.12
CA THR A 78 7.45 -1.15 -12.19
C THR A 78 7.35 -1.86 -13.55
N ALA A 79 8.22 -2.84 -13.83
CA ALA A 79 8.20 -3.55 -15.10
C ALA A 79 6.95 -4.44 -15.24
N GLU A 80 6.58 -5.14 -14.17
CA GLU A 80 5.36 -5.95 -14.14
C GLU A 80 4.10 -5.09 -14.27
N GLN A 81 4.04 -3.95 -13.57
CA GLN A 81 2.92 -3.02 -13.69
C GLN A 81 2.78 -2.44 -15.10
N PHE A 82 3.89 -2.14 -15.80
CA PHE A 82 3.83 -1.70 -17.19
C PHE A 82 3.31 -2.79 -18.12
N VAL A 83 3.70 -4.05 -17.93
CA VAL A 83 3.16 -5.18 -18.71
C VAL A 83 1.67 -5.35 -18.47
N ALA A 84 1.21 -5.24 -17.22
CA ALA A 84 -0.21 -5.30 -16.87
C ALA A 84 -1.01 -4.17 -17.56
N LEU A 85 -0.47 -2.96 -17.60
CA LEU A 85 -1.08 -1.83 -18.33
C LEU A 85 -1.15 -2.10 -19.84
N ILE A 86 -0.10 -2.64 -20.44
CA ILE A 86 -0.10 -3.00 -21.88
C ILE A 86 -1.14 -4.08 -22.16
N GLN A 87 -1.29 -5.08 -21.30
CA GLN A 87 -2.31 -6.12 -21.43
C GLN A 87 -3.72 -5.53 -21.33
N ALA A 88 -3.98 -4.69 -20.33
CA ALA A 88 -5.26 -4.00 -20.18
C ALA A 88 -5.60 -3.14 -21.41
N GLN A 89 -4.62 -2.39 -21.93
CA GLN A 89 -4.79 -1.57 -23.13
C GLN A 89 -5.06 -2.40 -24.39
N ARG A 90 -4.34 -3.52 -24.58
CA ARG A 90 -4.58 -4.44 -25.71
C ARG A 90 -5.95 -5.12 -25.59
N GLY A 91 -6.36 -5.51 -24.39
CA GLY A 91 -7.70 -6.04 -24.14
C GLY A 91 -8.79 -5.04 -24.49
N PHE A 92 -8.63 -3.78 -24.07
CA PHE A 92 -9.56 -2.70 -24.44
C PHE A 92 -9.62 -2.48 -25.96
N GLN A 93 -8.47 -2.44 -26.65
CA GLN A 93 -8.41 -2.30 -28.11
C GLN A 93 -9.03 -3.48 -28.85
N ALA A 94 -8.81 -4.71 -28.37
CA ALA A 94 -9.41 -5.91 -28.94
C ALA A 94 -10.93 -5.86 -28.80
N ASN A 95 -11.45 -5.54 -27.60
CA ASN A 95 -12.88 -5.39 -27.36
C ASN A 95 -13.49 -4.28 -28.23
N ALA A 96 -12.80 -3.15 -28.38
CA ALA A 96 -13.25 -2.06 -29.24
C ALA A 96 -13.32 -2.48 -30.72
N ARG A 97 -12.35 -3.26 -31.23
CA ARG A 97 -12.39 -3.78 -32.60
C ARG A 97 -13.52 -4.78 -32.82
N VAL A 98 -13.80 -5.64 -31.85
CA VAL A 98 -14.95 -6.56 -31.90
C VAL A 98 -16.24 -5.78 -32.04
N ILE A 99 -16.44 -4.74 -31.23
CA ILE A 99 -17.62 -3.86 -31.31
C ILE A 99 -17.73 -3.19 -32.68
N THR A 100 -16.63 -2.69 -33.24
CA THR A 100 -16.66 -2.06 -34.58
C THR A 100 -17.03 -3.08 -35.67
N ALA A 101 -16.47 -4.28 -35.63
CA ALA A 101 -16.78 -5.34 -36.58
C ALA A 101 -18.25 -5.81 -36.47
N GLU A 102 -18.78 -5.92 -35.25
CA GLU A 102 -20.20 -6.21 -35.02
C GLU A 102 -21.10 -5.12 -35.61
N ASN A 103 -20.77 -3.84 -35.41
CA ASN A 103 -21.52 -2.72 -35.98
C ASN A 103 -21.49 -2.72 -37.52
N GLU A 104 -20.38 -3.11 -38.13
CA GLU A 104 -20.24 -3.21 -39.60
C GLU A 104 -21.12 -4.34 -40.16
N VAL A 105 -21.09 -5.53 -39.55
CA VAL A 105 -21.95 -6.66 -39.94
C VAL A 105 -23.44 -6.34 -39.76
N LEU A 106 -23.81 -5.66 -38.67
CA LEU A 106 -25.19 -5.23 -38.43
C LEU A 106 -25.65 -4.26 -39.52
N ARG A 107 -24.81 -3.29 -39.89
CA ARG A 107 -25.12 -2.33 -40.95
C ARG A 107 -25.27 -3.00 -42.31
N ASP A 108 -24.40 -3.94 -42.66
CA ASP A 108 -24.49 -4.66 -43.94
C ASP A 108 -25.76 -5.52 -44.01
N THR A 109 -26.16 -6.13 -42.89
CA THR A 109 -27.41 -6.91 -42.82
C THR A 109 -28.65 -6.03 -43.02
N VAL A 110 -28.67 -4.82 -42.45
CA VAL A 110 -29.79 -3.86 -42.61
C VAL A 110 -29.91 -3.32 -44.04
N ASN A 111 -28.82 -3.27 -44.80
CA ASN A 111 -28.85 -2.81 -46.20
C ASN A 111 -29.22 -3.91 -47.21
N LEU A 112 -29.33 -5.18 -46.78
CA LEU A 112 -29.71 -6.32 -47.62
C LEU A 112 -31.21 -6.68 -47.55
N ILE A 113 -31.98 -5.94 -46.76
CA ILE A 113 -33.45 -6.01 -46.63
C ILE A 113 -34.08 -4.83 -47.37
#